data_AF-A0AAE0N8Y7-F1
#
_entry.id   AF-A0AAE0N8Y7-F1
#
_cell.length_a   1.000
_cell.length_b   1.000
_cell.length_c   1.000
_cell.angle_alpha   90.00
_cell.angle_beta   90.00
_cell.angle_gamma   90.00
#
_symmetry.space_group_name_H-M   'P 1'
#
loop_
_entity.id
_entity.type
_entity.pdbx_description
1 polymer ?
#
loop_
_entity_poly.entity_id
_entity_poly.type
_entity_poly.pdbx_seq_one_letter_code
_entity_poly.pdbx_strand_id
1 'polypeptide(L)'
;MYLQLQPLDLRQTGLDSLDDGLAKGPTAVVDSFENELRHPTGAPIKAIPELRMSLVAWSPDCGFYLESKGPPHYHPADGQHLVGMKEEVFIYRAKVWMLAFAALLMAQIWLLKAQLKETNTPSTIGRVSFYTAGMMLLADGLVFAGASAWSLSATSTFLPCLAVTFAAFMSMVIEGSFLSEVYKILEQERRNQERGRERQHNANAFNAPRVPPPPPLPPVEPRDGTLPRPVTAGPPRAASPPIIIPSDQDIDAEIAENLAAGAAAVPTAGAVPAAPAGTPARPQARVTTFASISARFVLLGVMILFLTAAAASWPVTIRSAYINMLAFLYLSLWLPQIWRNVQRNSRRAFAWRFMIGQSVLRLMPFAYFYLHEDNILFAEPDWRAFAVLASWLWIQLWVLALQDILGPRFGIPRSWAPEAWEYHPVLREDNVEAGGLPIGLVGTSSNPTSPVAGRMRSWSMGSGGGEAREREKVREKRGTYLRSMDCAICKEILEVPVVRAGAEDPSGGGVAGVLARRAYMVTPCRHIYHTKCLEGWLRHRLVCPICREELPPL
;
A
#
# COMPACT_ATOMS: atom_id res chain seq x y z
N MET A 1 5.01 14.67 57.62
CA MET A 1 5.07 13.33 57.01
C MET A 1 6.41 12.72 57.38
N TYR A 2 6.40 11.53 57.96
CA TYR A 2 7.60 10.76 58.30
C TYR A 2 7.62 9.49 57.47
N LEU A 3 8.74 9.23 56.80
CA LEU A 3 8.95 8.05 55.96
C LEU A 3 10.18 7.32 56.48
N GLN A 4 10.04 6.03 56.80
CA GLN A 4 11.12 5.19 57.28
C GLN A 4 11.33 4.04 56.30
N LEU A 5 12.56 3.91 55.80
CA LEU A 5 12.97 2.79 54.97
C LEU A 5 13.21 1.56 55.86
N GLN A 6 12.56 0.44 55.53
CA GLN A 6 12.77 -0.82 56.23
C GLN A 6 14.09 -1.47 55.80
N PRO A 7 14.79 -2.16 56.71
CA PRO A 7 16.02 -2.87 56.38
C PRO A 7 15.73 -3.99 55.37
N LEU A 8 16.71 -4.26 54.52
CA LEU A 8 16.63 -5.29 53.49
C LEU A 8 16.60 -6.69 54.12
N ASP A 9 15.62 -7.51 53.71
CA ASP A 9 15.57 -8.92 54.11
C ASP A 9 16.57 -9.72 53.27
N LEU A 10 17.78 -9.91 53.83
CA LEU A 10 18.89 -10.62 53.19
C LEU A 10 18.59 -12.10 52.92
N ARG A 11 17.51 -12.68 53.47
CA ARG A 11 17.07 -14.04 53.13
C ARG A 11 16.45 -14.11 51.74
N GLN A 12 15.89 -13.01 51.24
CA GLN A 12 15.22 -12.94 49.94
C GLN A 12 16.19 -12.73 48.77
N THR A 13 17.43 -12.31 49.03
CA THR A 13 18.45 -12.06 48.00
C THR A 13 19.15 -13.33 47.51
N GLY A 14 18.81 -14.50 48.09
CA GLY A 14 19.36 -15.80 47.69
C GLY A 14 20.86 -15.95 47.94
N LEU A 15 21.41 -15.14 48.88
CA LEU A 15 22.76 -15.27 49.45
C LEU A 15 22.82 -16.41 50.50
N ASP A 16 22.23 -17.56 50.18
CA ASP A 16 22.28 -18.76 51.04
C ASP A 16 23.66 -19.45 51.05
N SER A 17 24.65 -18.93 50.31
CA SER A 17 26.06 -19.25 50.61
C SER A 17 26.46 -18.43 51.84
N LEU A 18 26.09 -18.96 53.00
CA LEU A 18 26.37 -18.46 54.35
C LEU A 18 27.85 -18.11 54.64
N ASP A 19 28.80 -18.37 53.73
CA ASP A 19 30.23 -18.10 53.94
C ASP A 19 30.71 -16.73 53.46
N ASP A 20 30.10 -16.09 52.44
CA ASP A 20 30.65 -14.84 51.85
C ASP A 20 29.89 -13.57 52.32
N GLY A 21 28.60 -13.70 52.66
CA GLY A 21 27.77 -12.60 53.19
C GLY A 21 27.96 -12.35 54.70
N LEU A 22 28.28 -13.40 55.47
CA LEU A 22 28.52 -13.30 56.92
C LEU A 22 29.86 -12.63 57.24
N ALA A 23 30.83 -12.70 56.31
CA ALA A 23 32.17 -12.14 56.49
C ALA A 23 32.24 -10.62 56.31
N LYS A 24 31.28 -10.01 55.57
CA LYS A 24 31.30 -8.57 55.22
C LYS A 24 30.25 -7.74 55.95
N GLY A 25 29.26 -8.36 56.60
CA GLY A 25 28.19 -7.66 57.31
C GLY A 25 27.11 -7.08 56.38
N PRO A 26 25.90 -6.81 56.91
CA PRO A 26 24.73 -6.42 56.11
C PRO A 26 24.94 -5.11 55.35
N THR A 27 25.68 -4.16 55.92
CA THR A 27 25.98 -2.86 55.30
C THR A 27 26.86 -3.00 54.07
N ALA A 28 27.90 -3.84 54.12
CA ALA A 28 28.80 -4.03 52.98
C ALA A 28 28.11 -4.71 51.79
N VAL A 29 27.12 -5.57 52.05
CA VAL A 29 26.29 -6.19 51.01
C VAL A 29 25.41 -5.12 50.34
N VAL A 30 24.79 -4.23 51.14
CA VAL A 30 24.01 -3.10 50.60
C VAL A 30 24.89 -2.15 49.81
N ASP A 31 26.07 -1.79 50.32
CA ASP A 31 27.02 -0.91 49.63
C ASP A 31 27.50 -1.52 48.31
N SER A 32 27.71 -2.84 48.27
CA SER A 32 28.03 -3.55 47.03
C SER A 32 26.90 -3.47 46.00
N PHE A 33 25.64 -3.63 46.44
CA PHE A 33 24.48 -3.48 45.55
C PHE A 33 24.32 -2.04 45.07
N GLU A 34 24.45 -1.06 45.96
CA GLU A 34 24.39 0.36 45.63
C GLU A 34 25.46 0.77 44.62
N ASN A 35 26.70 0.30 44.82
CA ASN A 35 27.80 0.60 43.92
C ASN A 35 27.59 -0.02 42.54
N GLU A 36 27.15 -1.27 42.46
CA GLU A 36 26.88 -1.93 41.17
C GLU A 36 25.68 -1.31 40.43
N LEU A 37 24.64 -0.86 41.14
CA LEU A 37 23.49 -0.20 40.52
C LEU A 37 23.84 1.18 39.96
N ARG A 38 24.70 1.94 40.65
CA ARG A 38 25.15 3.27 40.20
C ARG A 38 26.25 3.18 39.14
N HIS A 39 27.15 2.22 39.28
CA HIS A 39 28.31 1.99 38.42
C HIS A 39 28.31 0.54 37.94
N PRO A 40 27.51 0.19 36.91
CA PRO A 40 27.38 -1.18 36.46
C PRO A 40 28.73 -1.72 35.95
N THR A 41 29.34 -2.63 36.72
CA THR A 41 30.58 -3.34 36.35
C THR A 41 30.30 -4.72 35.73
N GLY A 42 29.04 -5.17 35.79
CA GLY A 42 28.60 -6.49 35.33
C GLY A 42 28.68 -7.56 36.42
N ALA A 43 28.76 -7.16 37.69
CA ALA A 43 28.79 -8.10 38.80
C ALA A 43 27.44 -8.86 38.88
N PRO A 44 27.46 -10.19 39.10
CA PRO A 44 26.24 -10.98 39.14
C PRO A 44 25.41 -10.64 40.39
N ILE A 45 24.29 -9.93 40.19
CA ILE A 45 23.26 -9.72 41.22
C ILE A 45 22.10 -10.68 40.95
N LYS A 46 21.81 -11.56 41.91
CA LYS A 46 20.82 -12.64 41.74
C LYS A 46 19.36 -12.14 41.77
N ALA A 47 19.05 -11.24 42.70
CA ALA A 47 17.75 -10.58 42.80
C ALA A 47 17.91 -9.22 43.48
N ILE A 48 17.36 -8.17 42.88
CA ILE A 48 17.31 -6.84 43.51
C ILE A 48 15.98 -6.74 44.25
N PRO A 49 15.99 -6.69 45.59
CA PRO A 49 14.77 -6.59 46.38
C PRO A 49 14.09 -5.24 46.20
N GLU A 50 12.77 -5.22 46.38
CA GLU A 50 11.97 -4.00 46.33
C GLU A 50 12.18 -3.15 47.59
N LEU A 51 12.10 -1.82 47.43
CA LEU A 51 12.19 -0.89 48.55
C LEU A 51 10.88 -0.94 49.34
N ARG A 52 10.97 -1.08 50.66
CA ARG A 52 9.83 -1.08 51.58
C ARG A 52 9.93 0.10 52.53
N MET A 53 8.87 0.90 52.60
CA MET A 53 8.85 2.13 53.39
C MET A 53 7.58 2.23 54.26
N SER A 54 7.77 2.40 55.57
CA SER A 54 6.69 2.76 56.49
C SER A 54 6.45 4.27 56.44
N LEU A 55 5.19 4.68 56.35
CA LEU A 55 4.77 6.06 56.25
C LEU A 55 3.90 6.40 57.46
N VAL A 56 4.15 7.54 58.07
CA VAL A 56 3.23 8.19 59.02
C VAL A 56 3.01 9.64 58.56
N ALA A 57 1.82 9.93 58.06
CA ALA A 57 1.40 11.29 57.70
C ALA A 57 0.40 11.80 58.72
N TRP A 58 0.64 12.97 59.30
CA TRP A 58 -0.27 13.59 60.27
C TRP A 58 -0.73 14.94 59.73
N SER A 59 -2.04 15.19 59.80
CA SER A 59 -2.65 16.47 59.45
C SER A 59 -2.93 17.26 60.74
N PRO A 60 -2.23 18.38 60.99
CA PRO A 60 -2.52 19.23 62.15
C PRO A 60 -3.91 19.86 62.08
N ASP A 61 -4.39 20.18 60.87
CA ASP A 61 -5.66 20.88 60.67
C ASP A 61 -6.87 19.97 60.89
N CYS A 62 -6.76 18.70 60.50
CA CYS A 62 -7.87 17.74 60.58
C CYS A 62 -7.77 16.77 61.77
N GLY A 63 -6.64 16.76 62.50
CA GLY A 63 -6.44 15.94 63.70
C GLY A 63 -6.34 14.42 63.47
N PHE A 64 -6.18 13.96 62.23
CA PHE A 64 -5.99 12.55 61.91
C PHE A 64 -4.57 12.25 61.42
N TYR A 65 -4.14 11.00 61.55
CA TYR A 65 -2.93 10.48 60.92
C TYR A 65 -3.24 9.29 60.02
N LEU A 66 -2.44 9.13 58.99
CA LEU A 66 -2.42 8.00 58.07
C LEU A 66 -1.11 7.25 58.31
N GLU A 67 -1.21 5.96 58.58
CA GLU A 67 -0.06 5.07 58.65
C GLU A 67 -0.12 4.02 57.55
N SER A 68 1.02 3.67 56.95
CA SER A 68 1.08 2.48 56.11
C SER A 68 1.16 1.24 56.99
N LYS A 69 0.32 0.23 56.71
CA LYS A 69 0.31 -1.04 57.44
C LYS A 69 1.08 -2.09 56.68
N GLY A 70 1.97 -2.81 57.36
CA GLY A 70 2.66 -3.97 56.79
C GLY A 70 3.62 -4.65 57.77
N PRO A 71 4.31 -5.70 57.31
CA PRO A 71 5.32 -6.40 58.10
C PRO A 71 6.47 -5.45 58.48
N PRO A 72 7.04 -5.54 59.69
CA PRO A 72 6.91 -6.67 60.63
C PRO A 72 5.73 -6.57 61.61
N HIS A 73 5.07 -5.41 61.75
CA HIS A 73 4.05 -5.19 62.78
C HIS A 73 2.67 -5.73 62.40
N TYR A 74 2.35 -5.75 61.10
CA TYR A 74 1.10 -6.27 60.56
C TYR A 74 1.37 -7.50 59.70
N HIS A 75 0.43 -8.44 59.68
CA HIS A 75 0.58 -9.64 58.85
C HIS A 75 0.54 -9.24 57.36
N PRO A 76 1.28 -9.91 56.45
CA PRO A 76 1.23 -9.62 55.02
C PRO A 76 -0.16 -9.65 54.38
N ALA A 77 -1.14 -10.31 55.02
CA ALA A 77 -2.53 -10.36 54.60
C ALA A 77 -3.31 -9.07 54.91
N ASP A 78 -2.89 -8.32 55.94
CA ASP A 78 -3.55 -7.09 56.38
C ASP A 78 -3.10 -5.86 55.58
N GLY A 79 -1.98 -5.99 54.86
CA GLY A 79 -1.39 -4.95 54.02
C GLY A 79 0.11 -5.13 53.89
N GLN A 80 0.68 -4.51 52.87
CA GLN A 80 2.12 -4.30 52.75
C GLN A 80 2.40 -2.81 52.94
N HIS A 81 3.50 -2.49 53.62
CA HIS A 81 4.02 -1.13 53.64
C HIS A 81 4.26 -0.62 52.22
N LEU A 82 4.52 0.67 52.02
CA LEU A 82 4.72 1.21 50.68
C LEU A 82 5.87 0.46 50.01
N VAL A 83 5.57 -0.25 48.93
CA VAL A 83 6.55 -1.00 48.14
C VAL A 83 6.83 -0.21 46.88
N GLY A 84 8.10 -0.09 46.51
CA GLY A 84 8.52 0.65 45.34
C GLY A 84 9.79 0.08 44.72
N MET A 85 9.93 0.30 43.42
CA MET A 85 11.14 -0.03 42.70
C MET A 85 12.15 1.13 42.81
N LYS A 86 13.43 0.80 42.96
CA LYS A 86 14.50 1.80 42.95
C LYS A 86 14.70 2.38 41.54
N GLU A 87 14.97 3.69 41.47
CA GLU A 87 15.08 4.44 40.20
C GLU A 87 16.12 3.84 39.23
N GLU A 88 17.31 3.46 39.72
CA GLU A 88 18.37 2.89 38.89
C GLU A 88 17.93 1.58 38.23
N VAL A 89 17.15 0.77 38.94
CA VAL A 89 16.62 -0.49 38.44
C VAL A 89 15.52 -0.22 37.40
N PHE A 90 14.68 0.79 37.63
CA PHE A 90 13.66 1.22 36.68
C PHE A 90 14.30 1.72 35.37
N ILE A 91 15.33 2.57 35.48
CA ILE A 91 16.11 3.06 34.34
C ILE A 91 16.75 1.89 33.59
N TYR A 92 17.33 0.91 34.30
CA TYR A 92 17.89 -0.28 33.68
C TYR A 92 16.85 -1.08 32.89
N ARG A 93 15.68 -1.38 33.49
CA ARG A 93 14.58 -2.06 32.79
C ARG A 93 14.13 -1.27 31.56
N ALA A 94 13.98 0.06 31.69
CA ALA A 94 13.62 0.92 30.57
C ALA A 94 14.63 0.80 29.42
N LYS A 95 15.95 0.85 29.71
CA LYS A 95 17.02 0.67 28.72
C LYS A 95 16.91 -0.65 27.97
N VAL A 96 16.68 -1.76 28.68
CA VAL A 96 16.54 -3.09 28.07
C VAL A 96 15.33 -3.14 27.12
N TRP A 97 14.18 -2.64 27.55
CA TRP A 97 12.98 -2.59 26.71
C TRP A 97 13.11 -1.65 25.51
N MET A 98 13.82 -0.52 25.64
CA MET A 98 14.15 0.33 24.50
C MET A 98 15.01 -0.41 23.47
N LEU A 99 16.03 -1.16 23.90
CA LEU A 99 16.84 -1.97 23.00
C LEU A 99 16.03 -3.10 22.35
N ALA A 100 15.13 -3.74 23.10
CA ALA A 100 14.21 -4.74 22.56
C ALA A 100 13.28 -4.12 21.50
N PHE A 101 12.78 -2.91 21.73
CA PHE A 101 11.97 -2.18 20.76
C PHE A 101 12.77 -1.78 19.51
N ALA A 102 14.02 -1.34 19.65
CA ALA A 102 14.91 -1.10 18.51
C ALA A 102 15.14 -2.37 17.69
N ALA A 103 15.37 -3.52 18.34
CA ALA A 103 15.50 -4.81 17.67
C ALA A 103 14.21 -5.22 16.92
N LEU A 104 13.05 -4.94 17.50
CA LEU A 104 11.75 -5.14 16.87
C LEU A 104 11.57 -4.28 15.61
N LEU A 105 11.95 -2.99 15.65
CA LEU A 105 11.94 -2.13 14.47
C LEU A 105 12.90 -2.64 13.39
N MET A 106 14.09 -3.11 13.77
CA MET A 106 15.03 -3.73 12.82
C MET A 106 14.45 -5.00 12.17
N ALA A 107 13.69 -5.81 12.91
CA ALA A 107 12.99 -6.95 12.35
C ALA A 107 11.87 -6.53 11.37
N GLN A 108 11.16 -5.44 11.64
CA GLN A 108 10.19 -4.86 10.70
C GLN A 108 10.88 -4.40 9.41
N ILE A 109 12.02 -3.70 9.51
CA ILE A 109 12.83 -3.27 8.36
C ILE A 109 13.31 -4.48 7.55
N TRP A 110 13.73 -5.56 8.21
CA TRP A 110 14.17 -6.77 7.53
C TRP A 110 13.04 -7.41 6.69
N LEU A 111 11.84 -7.52 7.25
CA LEU A 111 10.66 -8.01 6.52
C LEU A 111 10.30 -7.08 5.35
N LEU A 112 10.35 -5.77 5.57
CA LEU A 112 10.09 -4.77 4.54
C LEU A 112 11.09 -4.89 3.39
N LYS A 113 12.38 -5.01 3.68
CA LYS A 113 13.42 -5.23 2.66
C LYS A 113 13.15 -6.50 1.85
N ALA A 114 12.74 -7.58 2.50
CA ALA A 114 12.35 -8.82 1.80
C ALA A 114 11.15 -8.58 0.88
N GLN A 115 10.14 -7.83 1.33
CA GLN A 115 8.98 -7.47 0.53
C GLN A 115 9.34 -6.57 -0.67
N LEU A 116 10.24 -5.60 -0.50
CA LEU A 116 10.71 -4.74 -1.60
C LEU A 116 11.40 -5.57 -2.69
N LYS A 117 12.13 -6.63 -2.32
CA LYS A 117 12.77 -7.53 -3.29
C LYS A 117 11.74 -8.28 -4.13
N GLU A 118 10.62 -8.68 -3.53
CA GLU A 118 9.51 -9.35 -4.22
C GLU A 118 8.64 -8.36 -5.03
N THR A 119 8.62 -7.09 -4.63
CA THR A 119 7.78 -6.04 -5.23
C THR A 119 8.65 -5.08 -6.07
N ASN A 120 9.42 -5.62 -7.00
CA ASN A 120 10.38 -4.83 -7.81
C ASN A 120 9.87 -4.48 -9.21
N THR A 121 8.68 -4.94 -9.60
CA THR A 121 8.09 -4.66 -10.92
C THR A 121 6.91 -3.68 -10.80
N PRO A 122 6.66 -2.83 -11.81
CA PRO A 122 5.55 -1.88 -11.75
C PRO A 122 4.17 -2.57 -11.66
N SER A 123 4.04 -3.76 -12.25
CA SER A 123 2.85 -4.61 -12.16
C SER A 123 2.58 -5.15 -10.75
N THR A 124 3.62 -5.43 -9.95
CA THR A 124 3.47 -5.90 -8.57
C THR A 124 3.25 -4.73 -7.62
N ILE A 125 3.99 -3.64 -7.78
CA ILE A 125 3.81 -2.40 -7.02
C ILE A 125 2.39 -1.83 -7.22
N GLY A 126 1.84 -1.89 -8.43
CA GLY A 126 0.47 -1.47 -8.72
C GLY A 126 -0.61 -2.22 -7.93
N ARG A 127 -0.32 -3.39 -7.34
CA ARG A 127 -1.28 -4.12 -6.48
C ARG A 127 -1.32 -3.60 -5.05
N VAL A 128 -0.25 -2.95 -4.61
CA VAL A 128 -0.09 -2.46 -3.24
C VAL A 128 -0.97 -1.24 -2.99
N SER A 129 -1.62 -1.22 -1.83
CA SER A 129 -2.43 -0.08 -1.40
C SER A 129 -1.57 1.03 -0.81
N PHE A 130 -1.68 2.21 -1.42
CA PHE A 130 -1.03 3.44 -0.95
C PHE A 130 -1.35 3.73 0.53
N TYR A 131 -2.61 3.53 0.94
CA TYR A 131 -3.04 3.83 2.31
C TYR A 131 -2.50 2.83 3.33
N THR A 132 -2.40 1.54 3.00
CA THR A 132 -1.79 0.55 3.91
C THR A 132 -0.31 0.86 4.15
N ALA A 133 0.45 1.11 3.08
CA ALA A 133 1.85 1.53 3.20
C ALA A 133 1.98 2.90 3.89
N GLY A 134 1.06 3.83 3.64
CA GLY A 134 1.00 5.13 4.29
C GLY A 134 0.69 5.06 5.79
N MET A 135 -0.18 4.15 6.23
CA MET A 135 -0.48 3.95 7.65
C MET A 135 0.72 3.37 8.42
N MET A 136 1.45 2.43 7.81
CA MET A 136 2.71 1.92 8.35
C MET A 136 3.73 3.06 8.49
N LEU A 137 3.95 3.82 7.41
CA LEU A 137 4.86 4.96 7.40
C LEU A 137 4.50 6.02 8.43
N LEU A 138 3.21 6.33 8.59
CA LEU A 138 2.74 7.31 9.56
C LEU A 138 3.10 6.86 10.98
N ALA A 139 2.87 5.59 11.32
CA ALA A 139 3.21 5.07 12.64
C ALA A 139 4.71 5.06 12.90
N ASP A 140 5.51 4.62 11.94
CA ASP A 140 6.97 4.61 12.06
C ASP A 140 7.53 6.03 12.16
N GLY A 141 6.93 6.98 11.44
CA GLY A 141 7.22 8.41 11.54
C GLY A 141 6.85 8.99 12.91
N LEU A 142 5.73 8.58 13.51
CA LEU A 142 5.34 8.97 14.87
C LEU A 142 6.34 8.44 15.91
N VAL A 143 6.77 7.17 15.77
CA VAL A 143 7.80 6.58 16.63
C VAL A 143 9.12 7.33 16.48
N PHE A 144 9.54 7.63 15.25
CA PHE A 144 10.74 8.41 14.99
C PHE A 144 10.68 9.80 15.64
N ALA A 145 9.58 10.54 15.45
CA ALA A 145 9.40 11.87 16.01
C ALA A 145 9.36 11.85 17.55
N GLY A 146 8.64 10.90 18.15
CA GLY A 146 8.56 10.74 19.61
C GLY A 146 9.91 10.35 20.23
N ALA A 147 10.60 9.37 19.64
CA ALA A 147 11.92 8.96 20.10
C ALA A 147 12.97 10.08 19.93
N SER A 148 12.86 10.88 18.86
CA SER A 148 13.74 12.03 18.62
C SER A 148 13.52 13.12 19.67
N ALA A 149 12.26 13.43 19.98
CA ALA A 149 11.93 14.38 21.04
C ALA A 149 12.44 13.87 22.41
N TRP A 150 12.24 12.59 22.73
CA TRP A 150 12.73 11.99 23.98
C TRP A 150 14.26 11.99 24.08
N SER A 151 14.96 11.74 22.97
CA SER A 151 16.43 11.73 22.92
C SER A 151 17.05 13.07 23.34
N LEU A 152 16.36 14.19 23.11
CA LEU A 152 16.83 15.53 23.46
C LEU A 152 16.85 15.79 24.98
N SER A 153 15.99 15.09 25.75
CA SER A 153 15.86 15.25 27.20
C SER A 153 16.43 14.07 28.00
N ALA A 154 16.77 12.96 27.35
CA ALA A 154 17.09 11.69 27.99
C ALA A 154 18.57 11.57 28.41
N THR A 155 18.98 12.15 29.54
CA THR A 155 20.38 12.01 30.02
C THR A 155 20.73 10.57 30.41
N SER A 156 19.87 9.89 31.16
CA SER A 156 20.14 8.54 31.68
C SER A 156 19.90 7.43 30.65
N THR A 157 19.01 7.66 29.68
CA THR A 157 18.59 6.69 28.65
C THR A 157 19.04 7.07 27.23
N PHE A 158 20.00 7.98 27.10
CA PHE A 158 20.43 8.55 25.83
C PHE A 158 20.80 7.49 24.78
N LEU A 159 21.73 6.59 25.11
CA LEU A 159 22.27 5.61 24.16
C LEU A 159 21.19 4.65 23.61
N PRO A 160 20.37 3.97 24.45
CA PRO A 160 19.28 3.14 23.94
C PRO A 160 18.21 3.93 23.16
N CYS A 161 17.94 5.17 23.55
CA CYS A 161 17.01 6.01 22.82
C CYS A 161 17.55 6.35 21.41
N LEU A 162 18.86 6.63 21.29
CA LEU A 162 19.51 6.80 19.99
C LEU A 162 19.41 5.55 19.10
N ALA A 163 19.47 4.35 19.68
CA ALA A 163 19.27 3.11 18.92
C ALA A 163 17.84 3.03 18.36
N VAL A 164 16.83 3.40 19.16
CA VAL A 164 15.43 3.46 18.72
C VAL A 164 15.24 4.54 17.65
N THR A 165 15.79 5.74 17.83
CA THR A 165 15.66 6.81 16.81
C THR A 165 16.31 6.43 15.51
N PHE A 166 17.50 5.83 15.54
CA PHE A 166 18.17 5.34 14.33
C PHE A 166 17.34 4.27 13.62
N ALA A 167 16.84 3.27 14.34
CA ALA A 167 16.00 2.22 13.75
C ALA A 167 14.71 2.80 13.16
N ALA A 168 14.02 3.69 13.90
CA ALA A 168 12.79 4.34 13.44
C ALA A 168 13.04 5.24 12.22
N PHE A 169 14.15 5.98 12.20
CA PHE A 169 14.57 6.80 11.05
C PHE A 169 14.79 5.92 9.80
N MET A 170 15.54 4.83 9.93
CA MET A 170 15.78 3.89 8.84
C MET A 170 14.47 3.28 8.33
N SER A 171 13.56 2.91 9.23
CA SER A 171 12.22 2.41 8.86
C SER A 171 11.45 3.46 8.06
N MET A 172 11.34 4.69 8.57
CA MET A 172 10.64 5.80 7.93
C MET A 172 11.21 6.14 6.54
N VAL A 173 12.54 6.16 6.37
CA VAL A 173 13.17 6.47 5.08
C VAL A 173 12.91 5.37 4.05
N ILE A 174 13.04 4.09 4.44
CA ILE A 174 12.83 2.97 3.52
C ILE A 174 11.34 2.87 3.14
N GLU A 175 10.43 2.97 4.11
CA GLU A 175 8.98 2.98 3.86
C GLU A 175 8.55 4.19 3.04
N GLY A 176 9.11 5.38 3.31
CA GLY A 176 8.86 6.59 2.53
C GLY A 176 9.31 6.49 1.08
N SER A 177 10.47 5.86 0.85
CA SER A 177 10.99 5.58 -0.49
C SER A 177 10.11 4.59 -1.24
N PHE A 178 9.65 3.53 -0.55
CA PHE A 178 8.70 2.56 -1.11
C PHE A 178 7.36 3.22 -1.46
N LEU A 179 6.82 4.05 -0.57
CA LEU A 179 5.57 4.77 -0.79
C LEU A 179 5.67 5.78 -1.96
N SER A 180 6.81 6.44 -2.12
CA SER A 180 7.11 7.30 -3.28
C SER A 180 7.03 6.53 -4.60
N GLU A 181 7.62 5.34 -4.65
CA GLU A 181 7.59 4.51 -5.85
C GLU A 181 6.18 3.99 -6.17
N VAL A 182 5.44 3.57 -5.14
CA VAL A 182 4.01 3.26 -5.26
C VAL A 182 3.26 4.46 -5.83
N TYR A 183 3.46 5.66 -5.28
CA TYR A 183 2.77 6.87 -5.73
C TYR A 183 3.05 7.19 -7.20
N LYS A 184 4.32 7.13 -7.64
CA LYS A 184 4.69 7.41 -9.04
C LYS A 184 3.94 6.49 -10.01
N ILE A 185 3.92 5.20 -9.71
CA ILE A 185 3.24 4.20 -10.57
C ILE A 185 1.73 4.44 -10.59
N LEU A 186 1.12 4.73 -9.44
CA LEU A 186 -0.31 5.02 -9.37
C LEU A 186 -0.69 6.33 -10.08
N GLU A 187 0.14 7.36 -9.96
CA GLU A 187 -0.07 8.64 -10.62
C GLU A 187 0.08 8.50 -12.14
N GLN A 188 1.08 7.74 -12.60
CA GLN A 188 1.24 7.45 -14.02
C GLN A 188 0.03 6.69 -14.58
N GLU A 189 -0.46 5.68 -13.87
CA GLU A 189 -1.66 4.94 -14.27
C GLU A 189 -2.90 5.85 -14.32
N ARG A 190 -3.08 6.74 -13.34
CA ARG A 190 -4.17 7.73 -13.32
C ARG A 190 -4.11 8.64 -14.54
N ARG A 191 -2.93 9.18 -14.87
CA ARG A 191 -2.72 10.04 -16.05
C ARG A 191 -3.02 9.30 -17.35
N ASN A 192 -2.63 8.02 -17.44
CA ASN A 192 -2.87 7.22 -18.64
C ASN A 192 -4.37 6.95 -18.85
N GLN A 193 -5.10 6.67 -17.76
CA GLN A 193 -6.56 6.55 -17.80
C GLN A 193 -7.26 7.86 -18.19
N GLU A 194 -6.78 9.00 -17.68
CA GLU A 194 -7.30 10.32 -18.06
C GLU A 194 -7.08 10.59 -19.56
N ARG A 195 -5.88 10.34 -20.08
CA ARG A 195 -5.58 10.43 -21.54
C ARG A 195 -6.46 9.49 -22.37
N GLY A 196 -6.70 8.27 -21.89
CA GLY A 196 -7.59 7.31 -22.55
C GLY A 196 -9.04 7.80 -22.63
N ARG A 197 -9.55 8.36 -21.53
CA ARG A 197 -10.89 8.97 -21.47
C ARG A 197 -11.02 10.17 -22.40
N GLU A 198 -9.99 11.03 -22.47
CA GLU A 198 -9.98 12.16 -23.40
C GLU A 198 -9.98 11.70 -24.86
N ARG A 199 -9.19 10.67 -25.21
CA ARG A 199 -9.20 10.07 -26.56
C ARG A 199 -10.58 9.52 -26.92
N GLN A 200 -11.23 8.80 -26.00
CA GLN A 200 -12.60 8.30 -26.21
C GLN A 200 -13.61 9.43 -26.34
N HIS A 201 -13.52 10.47 -25.52
CA HIS A 201 -14.40 11.62 -25.59
C HIS A 201 -14.25 12.35 -26.94
N ASN A 202 -13.02 12.55 -27.40
CA ASN A 202 -12.73 13.16 -28.70
C ASN A 202 -13.20 12.28 -29.87
N ALA A 203 -13.05 10.95 -29.78
CA ALA A 203 -13.57 10.03 -30.79
C ALA A 203 -15.11 10.07 -30.87
N ASN A 204 -15.78 10.13 -29.72
CA ASN A 204 -17.23 10.25 -29.65
C ASN A 204 -17.72 11.62 -30.17
N ALA A 205 -16.95 12.69 -29.92
CA ALA A 205 -17.24 14.02 -30.47
C ALA A 205 -17.07 14.07 -32.00
N PHE A 206 -16.12 13.32 -32.57
CA PHE A 206 -15.95 13.20 -34.03
C PHE A 206 -17.11 12.45 -34.70
N ASN A 207 -17.76 11.54 -33.96
CA ASN A 207 -18.93 10.78 -34.41
C ASN A 207 -20.27 11.45 -34.03
N ALA A 208 -20.26 12.63 -33.41
CA ALA A 208 -21.48 13.38 -33.15
C ALA A 208 -22.09 13.86 -34.49
N PRO A 209 -23.44 13.85 -34.65
CA PRO A 209 -24.06 14.31 -35.87
C PRO A 209 -23.61 15.75 -36.18
N ARG A 210 -22.98 15.95 -37.35
CA ARG A 210 -22.65 17.29 -37.84
C ARG A 210 -23.93 18.10 -37.86
N VAL A 211 -24.00 19.13 -37.01
CA VAL A 211 -25.04 20.16 -37.13
C VAL A 211 -24.96 20.69 -38.56
N PRO A 212 -26.06 20.68 -39.33
CA PRO A 212 -26.03 21.17 -40.70
C PRO A 212 -25.51 22.62 -40.69
N PRO A 213 -24.65 23.00 -41.66
CA PRO A 213 -24.16 24.36 -41.73
C PRO A 213 -25.35 25.33 -41.74
N PRO A 214 -25.29 26.45 -41.01
CA PRO A 214 -26.34 27.45 -41.05
C PRO A 214 -26.57 27.89 -42.50
N PRO A 215 -27.82 28.18 -42.91
CA PRO A 215 -28.12 28.60 -44.27
C PRO A 215 -27.27 29.81 -44.66
N PRO A 216 -26.82 29.90 -45.93
CA PRO A 216 -26.04 31.04 -46.39
C PRO A 216 -26.82 32.33 -46.14
N LEU A 217 -26.18 33.28 -45.45
CA LEU A 217 -26.70 34.62 -45.24
C LEU A 217 -26.99 35.28 -46.61
N PRO A 218 -28.05 36.11 -46.71
CA PRO A 218 -28.40 36.78 -47.96
C PRO A 218 -27.25 37.69 -48.43
N PRO A 219 -27.16 37.97 -49.75
CA PRO A 219 -26.10 38.80 -50.30
C PRO A 219 -26.18 40.20 -49.69
N VAL A 220 -25.08 40.64 -49.07
CA VAL A 220 -24.93 42.03 -48.63
C VAL A 220 -24.77 42.89 -49.88
N GLU A 221 -25.66 43.85 -50.08
CA GLU A 221 -25.56 44.86 -51.13
C GLU A 221 -24.24 45.65 -51.00
N PRO A 222 -23.58 45.99 -52.12
CA PRO A 222 -22.33 46.71 -52.10
C PRO A 222 -22.57 48.16 -51.62
N ARG A 223 -21.95 48.53 -50.49
CA ARG A 223 -21.70 49.93 -50.18
C ARG A 223 -20.45 50.40 -50.91
N ASP A 224 -20.64 51.47 -51.67
CA ASP A 224 -19.62 52.15 -52.46
C ASP A 224 -18.36 52.49 -51.65
N GLY A 225 -17.22 52.33 -52.33
CA GLY A 225 -15.98 52.99 -51.96
C GLY A 225 -14.84 52.07 -51.55
N THR A 226 -14.33 51.23 -52.46
CA THR A 226 -12.89 50.90 -52.56
C THR A 226 -12.60 50.15 -53.87
N LEU A 227 -11.58 50.60 -54.59
CA LEU A 227 -11.13 50.05 -55.88
C LEU A 227 -10.71 48.56 -55.77
N PRO A 228 -10.93 47.73 -56.81
CA PRO A 228 -10.55 46.32 -56.78
C PRO A 228 -9.03 46.13 -56.93
N ARG A 229 -8.49 45.12 -56.23
CA ARG A 229 -7.07 44.71 -56.32
C ARG A 229 -6.75 44.01 -57.66
N PRO A 230 -5.49 44.08 -58.15
CA PRO A 230 -5.09 43.46 -59.42
C PRO A 230 -5.15 41.92 -59.36
N VAL A 231 -5.56 41.32 -60.48
CA VAL A 231 -5.87 39.88 -60.69
C VAL A 231 -4.65 38.93 -60.64
N THR A 232 -3.45 39.40 -60.30
CA THR A 232 -2.22 38.58 -60.33
C THR A 232 -1.73 38.07 -58.96
N ALA A 233 -2.45 38.31 -57.85
CA ALA A 233 -2.07 37.79 -56.54
C ALA A 233 -2.89 36.54 -56.18
N GLY A 234 -2.28 35.35 -56.27
CA GLY A 234 -2.85 34.12 -55.70
C GLY A 234 -3.01 34.23 -54.17
N PRO A 235 -3.93 33.47 -53.55
CA PRO A 235 -4.19 33.57 -52.12
C PRO A 235 -2.93 33.22 -51.31
N PRO A 236 -2.59 33.97 -50.24
CA PRO A 236 -1.47 33.63 -49.39
C PRO A 236 -1.76 32.30 -48.69
N ARG A 237 -0.92 31.30 -48.95
CA ARG A 237 -0.94 30.04 -48.19
C ARG A 237 -0.58 30.38 -46.75
N ALA A 238 -1.50 30.15 -45.81
CA ALA A 238 -1.18 30.26 -44.39
C ALA A 238 0.01 29.34 -44.09
N ALA A 239 1.08 29.89 -43.51
CA ALA A 239 2.20 29.10 -43.06
C ALA A 239 1.68 28.13 -41.97
N SER A 240 1.65 26.84 -42.28
CA SER A 240 1.44 25.82 -41.25
C SER A 240 2.63 25.90 -40.28
N PRO A 241 2.42 26.15 -38.98
CA PRO A 241 3.52 26.03 -38.03
C PRO A 241 4.07 24.60 -38.10
N PRO A 242 5.39 24.41 -37.96
CA PRO A 242 5.97 23.07 -37.96
C PRO A 242 5.29 22.23 -36.87
N ILE A 243 4.83 21.04 -37.25
CA ILE A 243 4.37 20.04 -36.29
C ILE A 243 5.64 19.55 -35.57
N ILE A 244 5.93 20.18 -34.44
CA ILE A 244 6.88 19.67 -33.47
C ILE A 244 6.15 18.60 -32.69
N ILE A 245 6.46 17.33 -32.96
CA ILE A 245 6.08 16.21 -32.09
C ILE A 245 7.06 16.29 -30.91
N PRO A 246 6.63 16.67 -29.70
CA PRO A 246 7.54 16.69 -28.55
C PRO A 246 7.95 15.25 -28.26
N SER A 247 9.24 15.04 -28.07
CA SER A 247 9.77 13.86 -27.40
C SER A 247 9.16 13.82 -25.99
N ASP A 248 8.49 12.72 -25.62
CA ASP A 248 7.82 12.52 -24.32
C ASP A 248 8.76 12.66 -23.10
N GLN A 249 10.06 12.89 -23.30
CA GLN A 249 11.07 13.02 -22.24
C GLN A 249 11.38 14.47 -21.85
N ASP A 250 11.02 15.47 -22.68
CA ASP A 250 11.45 16.86 -22.46
C ASP A 250 10.34 17.75 -21.83
N ILE A 251 9.11 17.25 -21.77
CA ILE A 251 7.94 17.98 -21.26
C ILE A 251 8.05 18.28 -19.76
N ASP A 252 8.59 17.35 -18.97
CA ASP A 252 8.74 17.54 -17.52
C ASP A 252 9.85 18.55 -17.19
N ALA A 253 10.89 18.65 -18.03
CA ALA A 253 11.97 19.62 -17.87
C ALA A 253 11.51 21.03 -18.27
N GLU A 254 10.82 21.17 -19.41
CA GLU A 254 10.29 22.48 -19.86
C GLU A 254 9.17 23.02 -18.95
N ILE A 255 8.31 22.16 -18.39
CA ILE A 255 7.27 22.60 -17.45
C ILE A 255 7.89 23.02 -16.11
N ALA A 256 8.90 22.30 -15.63
CA ALA A 256 9.63 22.69 -14.42
C ALA A 256 10.42 24.00 -14.61
N GLU A 257 11.03 24.19 -15.78
CA GLU A 257 11.77 25.41 -16.14
C GLU A 257 10.84 26.61 -16.29
N ASN A 258 9.66 26.45 -16.90
CA ASN A 258 8.65 27.51 -17.01
C ASN A 258 7.99 27.85 -15.65
N LEU A 259 7.85 26.87 -14.75
CA LEU A 259 7.39 27.12 -13.37
C LEU A 259 8.45 27.82 -12.51
N ALA A 260 9.74 27.54 -12.74
CA ALA A 260 10.84 28.23 -12.08
C ALA A 260 11.05 29.65 -12.64
N ALA A 261 10.92 29.85 -13.95
CA ALA A 261 11.02 31.15 -14.61
C ALA A 261 9.83 32.06 -14.30
N GLY A 262 8.64 31.50 -14.03
CA GLY A 262 7.45 32.24 -13.62
C GLY A 262 7.54 32.98 -12.27
N ALA A 263 8.60 32.73 -11.48
CA ALA A 263 8.88 33.48 -10.25
C ALA A 263 9.74 34.73 -10.47
N ALA A 264 10.28 34.95 -11.68
CA ALA A 264 11.12 36.10 -12.00
C ALA A 264 10.81 36.64 -13.41
N ALA A 265 9.76 37.47 -13.54
CA ALA A 265 9.54 38.24 -14.76
C ALA A 265 9.18 39.70 -14.45
N VAL A 266 10.17 40.57 -14.68
CA VAL A 266 10.07 42.02 -14.86
C VAL A 266 9.21 42.32 -16.10
N PRO A 267 8.40 43.40 -16.12
CA PRO A 267 7.53 43.69 -17.26
C PRO A 267 8.30 44.41 -18.38
N THR A 268 8.27 43.86 -19.60
CA THR A 268 8.63 44.63 -20.80
C THR A 268 7.44 44.68 -21.74
N ALA A 269 7.04 45.91 -22.07
CA ALA A 269 5.93 46.25 -22.93
C ALA A 269 6.20 45.89 -24.40
N GLY A 270 5.21 45.28 -25.05
CA GLY A 270 5.18 45.05 -26.49
C GLY A 270 3.78 44.60 -26.92
N ALA A 271 3.02 45.54 -27.47
CA ALA A 271 1.62 45.36 -27.86
C ALA A 271 1.45 44.39 -29.05
N VAL A 272 0.51 43.46 -28.93
CA VAL A 272 -0.10 42.71 -30.05
C VAL A 272 -1.63 42.71 -29.81
N PRO A 273 -2.47 43.00 -30.82
CA PRO A 273 -3.89 43.28 -30.62
C PRO A 273 -4.72 42.03 -30.31
N ALA A 274 -5.78 42.27 -29.55
CA ALA A 274 -6.73 41.31 -29.00
C ALA A 274 -7.35 40.36 -30.04
N ALA A 275 -7.23 39.05 -29.79
CA ALA A 275 -8.11 38.03 -30.34
C ALA A 275 -9.36 37.90 -29.43
N PRO A 276 -10.55 37.61 -29.99
CA PRO A 276 -11.81 37.67 -29.26
C PRO A 276 -11.90 36.56 -28.20
N ALA A 277 -12.40 36.97 -27.03
CA ALA A 277 -12.70 36.12 -25.89
C ALA A 277 -13.72 35.03 -26.26
N GLY A 278 -13.40 33.78 -25.93
CA GLY A 278 -14.32 32.65 -26.16
C GLY A 278 -13.82 31.27 -25.76
N THR A 279 -12.54 31.07 -25.46
CA THR A 279 -12.05 29.80 -24.95
C THR A 279 -12.13 29.78 -23.42
N PRO A 280 -12.96 28.95 -22.77
CA PRO A 280 -12.82 28.74 -21.34
C PRO A 280 -11.44 28.13 -21.11
N ALA A 281 -10.55 28.86 -20.44
CA ALA A 281 -9.28 28.33 -19.97
C ALA A 281 -9.60 27.10 -19.10
N ARG A 282 -9.30 25.92 -19.65
CA ARG A 282 -9.46 24.64 -18.95
C ARG A 282 -8.67 24.76 -17.64
N PRO A 283 -9.26 24.49 -16.46
CA PRO A 283 -8.51 24.58 -15.21
C PRO A 283 -7.31 23.65 -15.32
N GLN A 284 -6.10 24.21 -15.35
CA GLN A 284 -4.87 23.44 -15.35
C GLN A 284 -4.93 22.52 -14.14
N ALA A 285 -4.97 21.21 -14.38
CA ALA A 285 -5.07 20.23 -13.32
C ALA A 285 -3.84 20.39 -12.42
N ARG A 286 -4.05 20.89 -11.19
CA ARG A 286 -2.98 21.07 -10.21
C ARG A 286 -2.36 19.69 -9.95
N VAL A 287 -1.18 19.45 -10.50
CA VAL A 287 -0.43 18.21 -10.27
C VAL A 287 -0.07 18.17 -8.78
N THR A 288 -0.65 17.23 -8.04
CA THR A 288 -0.26 16.99 -6.65
C THR A 288 1.13 16.37 -6.66
N THR A 289 2.13 17.12 -6.21
CA THR A 289 3.49 16.60 -6.06
C THR A 289 3.56 15.65 -4.87
N PHE A 290 4.45 14.65 -4.92
CA PHE A 290 4.67 13.76 -3.78
C PHE A 290 5.00 14.55 -2.49
N ALA A 291 5.74 15.65 -2.61
CA ALA A 291 6.02 16.56 -1.49
C ALA A 291 4.75 17.10 -0.81
N SER A 292 3.71 17.46 -1.59
CA SER A 292 2.44 17.93 -1.02
C SER A 292 1.70 16.85 -0.23
N ILE A 293 1.86 15.58 -0.62
CA ILE A 293 1.27 14.44 0.09
C ILE A 293 2.09 14.16 1.35
N SER A 294 3.41 14.11 1.25
CA SER A 294 4.30 13.95 2.40
C SER A 294 4.05 15.03 3.46
N ALA A 295 3.85 16.28 3.05
CA ALA A 295 3.49 17.38 3.97
C ALA A 295 2.17 17.11 4.72
N ARG A 296 1.15 16.52 4.07
CA ARG A 296 -0.11 16.13 4.74
C ARG A 296 0.10 15.02 5.75
N PHE A 297 0.92 14.02 5.42
CA PHE A 297 1.27 12.95 6.36
C PHE A 297 2.03 13.50 7.58
N VAL A 298 3.00 14.38 7.37
CA VAL A 298 3.74 15.05 8.45
C VAL A 298 2.79 15.89 9.31
N LEU A 299 1.92 16.70 8.71
CA LEU A 299 0.95 17.51 9.44
C LEU A 299 -0.02 16.65 10.26
N LEU A 300 -0.53 15.57 9.68
CA LEU A 300 -1.38 14.60 10.37
C LEU A 300 -0.62 13.95 11.55
N GLY A 301 0.63 13.55 11.34
CA GLY A 301 1.48 12.97 12.38
C GLY A 301 1.75 13.95 13.53
N VAL A 302 2.11 15.19 13.22
CA VAL A 302 2.31 16.25 14.22
C VAL A 302 1.02 16.52 15.00
N MET A 303 -0.14 16.55 14.33
CA MET A 303 -1.44 16.69 14.99
C MET A 303 -1.71 15.52 15.94
N ILE A 304 -1.43 14.28 15.53
CA ILE A 304 -1.58 13.10 16.39
C ILE A 304 -0.65 13.18 17.60
N LEU A 305 0.63 13.56 17.43
CA LEU A 305 1.56 13.72 18.54
C LEU A 305 1.10 14.79 19.53
N PHE A 306 0.66 15.94 19.03
CA PHE A 306 0.15 17.02 19.87
C PHE A 306 -1.09 16.62 20.64
N LEU A 307 -2.06 15.97 19.97
CA LEU A 307 -3.27 15.46 20.62
C LEU A 307 -2.94 14.37 21.65
N THR A 308 -1.97 13.49 21.36
CA THR A 308 -1.54 12.44 22.29
C THR A 308 -0.86 13.04 23.53
N ALA A 309 -0.03 14.07 23.35
CA ALA A 309 0.57 14.81 24.47
C ALA A 309 -0.49 15.55 25.29
N ALA A 310 -1.45 16.21 24.64
CA ALA A 310 -2.56 16.88 25.31
C ALA A 310 -3.45 15.90 26.09
N ALA A 311 -3.66 14.68 25.56
CA ALA A 311 -4.44 13.64 26.21
C ALA A 311 -3.86 13.19 27.56
N ALA A 312 -2.58 13.47 27.87
CA ALA A 312 -2.00 13.20 29.19
C ALA A 312 -2.72 13.95 30.32
N SER A 313 -3.29 15.12 30.02
CA SER A 313 -4.06 15.96 30.94
C SER A 313 -5.55 15.60 31.05
N TRP A 314 -6.03 14.66 30.23
CA TRP A 314 -7.45 14.30 30.20
C TRP A 314 -7.81 13.32 31.33
N PRO A 315 -9.09 13.27 31.72
CA PRO A 315 -9.60 12.21 32.58
C PRO A 315 -9.25 10.83 32.02
N VAL A 316 -8.95 9.89 32.92
CA VAL A 316 -8.46 8.54 32.56
C VAL A 316 -9.39 7.84 31.57
N THR A 317 -10.71 7.97 31.73
CA THR A 317 -11.71 7.36 30.83
C THR A 317 -11.61 7.88 29.39
N ILE A 318 -11.49 9.20 29.22
CA ILE A 318 -11.40 9.84 27.89
C ILE A 318 -10.05 9.53 27.26
N ARG A 319 -8.96 9.59 28.05
CA ARG A 319 -7.61 9.24 27.60
C ARG A 319 -7.56 7.79 27.12
N SER A 320 -8.10 6.85 27.89
CA SER A 320 -8.13 5.43 27.51
C SER A 320 -8.99 5.20 26.27
N ALA A 321 -10.15 5.85 26.14
CA ALA A 321 -10.96 5.77 24.92
C ALA A 321 -10.21 6.30 23.68
N TYR A 322 -9.50 7.42 23.81
CA TYR A 322 -8.68 7.99 22.74
C TYR A 322 -7.54 7.07 22.31
N ILE A 323 -6.76 6.54 23.25
CA ILE A 323 -5.64 5.62 22.96
C ILE A 323 -6.15 4.33 22.32
N ASN A 324 -7.25 3.76 22.83
CA ASN A 324 -7.89 2.58 22.24
C ASN A 324 -8.38 2.84 20.81
N MET A 325 -8.97 4.02 20.56
CA MET A 325 -9.41 4.43 19.22
C MET A 325 -8.22 4.56 18.27
N LEU A 326 -7.13 5.20 18.70
CA LEU A 326 -5.92 5.35 17.89
C LEU A 326 -5.27 3.99 17.59
N ALA A 327 -5.22 3.10 18.58
CA ALA A 327 -4.75 1.72 18.43
C ALA A 327 -5.62 0.94 17.43
N PHE A 328 -6.95 1.04 17.53
CA PHE A 328 -7.88 0.37 16.61
C PHE A 328 -7.74 0.89 15.17
N LEU A 329 -7.64 2.21 14.99
CA LEU A 329 -7.43 2.83 13.68
C LEU A 329 -6.09 2.36 13.08
N TYR A 330 -5.01 2.34 13.86
CA TYR A 330 -3.72 1.87 13.39
C TYR A 330 -3.74 0.38 13.02
N LEU A 331 -4.27 -0.48 13.90
CA LEU A 331 -4.34 -1.94 13.67
C LEU A 331 -5.35 -2.32 12.57
N SER A 332 -6.09 -1.35 12.02
CA SER A 332 -6.90 -1.49 10.81
C SER A 332 -6.08 -1.35 9.50
N LEU A 333 -4.74 -1.44 9.59
CA LEU A 333 -3.80 -1.22 8.49
C LEU A 333 -4.02 -2.08 7.23
N TRP A 334 -4.69 -3.24 7.34
CA TRP A 334 -4.96 -4.11 6.19
C TRP A 334 -6.28 -3.80 5.49
N LEU A 335 -7.21 -3.04 6.09
CA LEU A 335 -8.48 -2.68 5.45
C LEU A 335 -8.30 -1.99 4.09
N PRO A 336 -7.39 -1.01 3.92
CA PRO A 336 -7.20 -0.39 2.62
C PRO A 336 -6.64 -1.35 1.56
N GLN A 337 -5.93 -2.41 1.98
CA GLN A 337 -5.47 -3.45 1.06
C GLN A 337 -6.60 -4.40 0.67
N ILE A 338 -7.46 -4.80 1.62
CA ILE A 338 -8.66 -5.61 1.36
C ILE A 338 -9.53 -4.90 0.32
N TRP A 339 -9.80 -3.61 0.54
CA TRP A 339 -10.60 -2.79 -0.36
C TRP A 339 -9.97 -2.63 -1.75
N ARG A 340 -8.64 -2.47 -1.81
CA ARG A 340 -7.93 -2.38 -3.08
C ARG A 340 -7.97 -3.70 -3.87
N ASN A 341 -7.81 -4.83 -3.20
CA ASN A 341 -7.90 -6.15 -3.82
C ASN A 341 -9.27 -6.35 -4.49
N VAL A 342 -10.35 -5.93 -3.83
CA VAL A 342 -11.71 -5.97 -4.39
C VAL A 342 -11.80 -5.17 -5.69
N GLN A 343 -11.37 -3.92 -5.65
CA GLN A 343 -11.50 -3.02 -6.80
C GLN A 343 -10.66 -3.48 -7.98
N ARG A 344 -9.39 -3.79 -7.76
CA ARG A 344 -8.47 -4.22 -8.82
C ARG A 344 -8.60 -5.68 -9.20
N ASN A 345 -9.43 -6.46 -8.50
CA ASN A 345 -9.51 -7.91 -8.64
C ASN A 345 -8.13 -8.60 -8.53
N SER A 346 -7.18 -8.01 -7.80
CA SER A 346 -5.81 -8.51 -7.72
C SER A 346 -5.60 -9.43 -6.53
N ARG A 347 -4.81 -10.49 -6.72
CA ARG A 347 -4.35 -11.37 -5.63
C ARG A 347 -2.90 -11.09 -5.25
N ARG A 348 -2.56 -11.42 -4.00
CA ARG A 348 -1.18 -11.41 -3.45
C ARG A 348 -0.44 -10.09 -3.71
N ALA A 349 -0.97 -8.99 -3.18
CA ALA A 349 -0.26 -7.71 -3.21
C ALA A 349 0.97 -7.70 -2.29
N PHE A 350 0.86 -8.34 -1.13
CA PHE A 350 1.94 -8.53 -0.18
C PHE A 350 2.25 -10.01 0.01
N ALA A 351 3.50 -10.35 0.32
CA ALA A 351 3.87 -11.71 0.66
C ALA A 351 3.25 -12.11 2.00
N TRP A 352 2.80 -13.36 2.12
CA TRP A 352 2.25 -13.89 3.38
C TRP A 352 3.22 -13.77 4.56
N ARG A 353 4.52 -13.98 4.31
CA ARG A 353 5.58 -13.81 5.31
C ARG A 353 5.65 -12.35 5.82
N PHE A 354 5.51 -11.39 4.91
CA PHE A 354 5.49 -9.97 5.26
C PHE A 354 4.22 -9.62 6.03
N MET A 355 3.04 -10.02 5.56
CA MET A 355 1.76 -9.68 6.21
C MET A 355 1.66 -10.23 7.64
N ILE A 356 1.97 -11.52 7.83
CA ILE A 356 1.92 -12.15 9.16
C ILE A 356 3.02 -11.56 10.05
N GLY A 357 4.25 -11.45 9.54
CA GLY A 357 5.38 -10.94 10.31
C GLY A 357 5.18 -9.48 10.75
N GLN A 358 4.73 -8.60 9.86
CA GLN A 358 4.41 -7.21 10.20
C GLN A 358 3.27 -7.12 11.20
N SER A 359 2.22 -7.94 11.04
CA SER A 359 1.09 -7.95 11.98
C SER A 359 1.53 -8.35 13.39
N VAL A 360 2.36 -9.39 13.52
CA VAL A 360 2.90 -9.83 14.82
C VAL A 360 3.82 -8.76 15.41
N LEU A 361 4.80 -8.28 14.65
CA LEU A 361 5.78 -7.31 15.14
C LEU A 361 5.14 -5.96 15.49
N ARG A 362 4.11 -5.53 14.77
CA ARG A 362 3.39 -4.28 15.06
C ARG A 362 2.37 -4.43 16.19
N LEU A 363 1.92 -5.64 16.51
CA LEU A 363 1.08 -5.92 17.68
C LEU A 363 1.88 -6.00 18.99
N MET A 364 3.15 -6.39 18.94
CA MET A 364 4.02 -6.59 20.12
C MET A 364 4.13 -5.36 21.05
N PRO A 365 4.29 -4.10 20.58
CA PRO A 365 4.29 -2.93 21.46
C PRO A 365 2.96 -2.75 22.21
N PHE A 366 1.83 -3.07 21.56
CA PHE A 366 0.52 -3.05 22.22
C PHE A 366 0.41 -4.17 23.25
N ALA A 367 0.92 -5.37 22.93
CA ALA A 367 0.95 -6.47 23.88
C ALA A 367 1.72 -6.10 25.15
N TYR A 368 2.85 -5.41 25.02
CA TYR A 368 3.63 -4.92 26.16
C TYR A 368 2.82 -4.00 27.06
N PHE A 369 2.19 -2.94 26.51
CA PHE A 369 1.46 -1.98 27.34
C PHE A 369 0.12 -2.50 27.89
N TYR A 370 -0.53 -3.46 27.22
CA TYR A 370 -1.85 -3.95 27.64
C TYR A 370 -1.81 -5.23 28.47
N LEU A 371 -0.71 -5.99 28.44
CA LEU A 371 -0.58 -7.26 29.17
C LEU A 371 0.46 -7.24 30.29
N HIS A 372 1.41 -6.29 30.27
CA HIS A 372 2.47 -6.25 31.28
C HIS A 372 2.11 -5.27 32.40
N GLU A 373 1.95 -5.79 33.62
CA GLU A 373 1.63 -5.02 34.83
C GLU A 373 2.71 -3.98 35.16
N ASP A 374 3.98 -4.35 35.10
CA ASP A 374 5.12 -3.47 35.41
C ASP A 374 5.70 -2.80 34.15
N ASN A 375 4.84 -2.22 33.32
CA ASN A 375 5.30 -1.49 32.15
C ASN A 375 5.95 -0.14 32.51
N ILE A 376 6.83 0.36 31.63
CA ILE A 376 7.60 1.60 31.86
C ILE A 376 6.71 2.84 32.07
N LEU A 377 5.48 2.83 31.56
CA LEU A 377 4.54 3.94 31.69
C LEU A 377 3.57 3.76 32.88
N PHE A 378 3.71 2.67 33.65
CA PHE A 378 2.80 2.27 34.72
C PHE A 378 1.32 2.32 34.29
N ALA A 379 1.06 1.98 33.02
CA ALA A 379 -0.28 1.91 32.47
C ALA A 379 -1.02 0.71 33.04
N GLU A 380 -2.30 0.89 33.38
CA GLU A 380 -3.15 -0.22 33.84
C GLU A 380 -3.36 -1.23 32.70
N PRO A 381 -3.03 -2.51 32.89
CA PRO A 381 -3.25 -3.53 31.87
C PRO A 381 -4.73 -3.79 31.61
N ASP A 382 -5.11 -3.83 30.33
CA ASP A 382 -6.44 -4.21 29.88
C ASP A 382 -6.36 -5.34 28.85
N TRP A 383 -6.37 -6.57 29.35
CA TRP A 383 -6.31 -7.76 28.49
C TRP A 383 -7.54 -7.88 27.57
N ARG A 384 -8.70 -7.31 27.96
CA ARG A 384 -9.93 -7.38 27.16
C ARG A 384 -9.79 -6.50 25.92
N ALA A 385 -9.33 -5.26 26.10
CA ALA A 385 -9.04 -4.37 24.99
C ALA A 385 -7.98 -4.97 24.05
N PHE A 386 -6.91 -5.56 24.60
CA PHE A 386 -5.92 -6.26 23.80
C PHE A 386 -6.50 -7.43 23.00
N ALA A 387 -7.33 -8.27 23.63
CA ALA A 387 -7.98 -9.39 22.95
C ALA A 387 -8.86 -8.93 21.78
N VAL A 388 -9.59 -7.81 21.93
CA VAL A 388 -10.38 -7.21 20.85
C VAL A 388 -9.47 -6.74 19.70
N LEU A 389 -8.39 -6.01 20.00
CA LEU A 389 -7.45 -5.49 19.01
C LEU A 389 -6.72 -6.63 18.25
N ALA A 390 -6.25 -7.64 18.97
CA ALA A 390 -5.59 -8.81 18.39
C ALA A 390 -6.56 -9.61 17.50
N SER A 391 -7.79 -9.83 17.98
CA SER A 391 -8.84 -10.51 17.21
C SER A 391 -9.17 -9.73 15.94
N TRP A 392 -9.31 -8.40 16.03
CA TRP A 392 -9.59 -7.54 14.90
C TRP A 392 -8.51 -7.61 13.81
N LEU A 393 -7.24 -7.57 14.20
CA LEU A 393 -6.13 -7.72 13.28
C LEU A 393 -6.13 -9.10 12.59
N TRP A 394 -6.45 -10.16 13.34
CA TRP A 394 -6.51 -11.52 12.79
C TRP A 394 -7.68 -11.70 11.83
N ILE A 395 -8.85 -11.11 12.13
CA ILE A 395 -10.00 -11.11 11.22
C ILE A 395 -9.61 -10.49 9.87
N GLN A 396 -8.86 -9.39 9.85
CA GLN A 396 -8.39 -8.79 8.60
C GLN A 396 -7.48 -9.75 7.81
N LEU A 397 -6.56 -10.46 8.48
CA LEU A 397 -5.70 -11.47 7.83
C LEU A 397 -6.50 -12.65 7.30
N TRP A 398 -7.52 -13.12 8.02
CA TRP A 398 -8.44 -14.15 7.55
C TRP A 398 -9.21 -13.70 6.31
N VAL A 399 -9.69 -12.45 6.28
CA VAL A 399 -10.36 -11.89 5.10
C VAL A 399 -9.40 -11.85 3.90
N LEU A 400 -8.15 -11.43 4.09
CA LEU A 400 -7.12 -11.48 3.04
C LEU A 400 -6.83 -12.92 2.58
N ALA A 401 -6.86 -13.90 3.49
CA ALA A 401 -6.66 -15.31 3.17
C ALA A 401 -7.82 -15.86 2.32
N LEU A 402 -9.04 -15.51 2.68
CA LEU A 402 -10.24 -15.83 1.90
C LEU A 402 -10.19 -15.17 0.52
N GLN A 403 -9.72 -13.92 0.40
CA GLN A 403 -9.51 -13.25 -0.88
C GLN A 403 -8.46 -13.96 -1.76
N ASP A 404 -7.41 -14.55 -1.18
CA ASP A 404 -6.38 -15.30 -1.94
C ASP A 404 -6.94 -16.62 -2.50
N ILE A 405 -7.72 -17.35 -1.68
CA ILE A 405 -8.27 -18.68 -2.03
C ILE A 405 -9.51 -18.56 -2.93
N LEU A 406 -10.55 -17.88 -2.46
CA LEU A 406 -11.87 -17.80 -3.11
C LEU A 406 -11.91 -16.71 -4.20
N GLY A 407 -10.99 -15.75 -4.11
CA GLY A 407 -10.84 -14.64 -5.04
C GLY A 407 -11.21 -13.30 -4.39
N PRO A 408 -10.67 -12.18 -4.92
CA PRO A 408 -10.77 -10.87 -4.25
C PRO A 408 -12.20 -10.33 -4.07
N ARG A 409 -13.14 -10.77 -4.91
CA ARG A 409 -14.54 -10.33 -4.92
C ARG A 409 -15.50 -11.32 -4.27
N PHE A 410 -14.98 -12.27 -3.49
CA PHE A 410 -15.79 -13.22 -2.77
C PHE A 410 -16.78 -12.50 -1.83
N GLY A 411 -18.07 -12.82 -1.95
CA GLY A 411 -19.13 -12.24 -1.13
C GLY A 411 -19.59 -10.83 -1.52
N ILE A 412 -19.10 -10.26 -2.63
CA ILE A 412 -19.40 -8.87 -3.05
C ILE A 412 -20.40 -8.87 -4.22
N PRO A 413 -21.50 -8.09 -4.15
CA PRO A 413 -22.42 -7.92 -5.26
C PRO A 413 -21.73 -7.36 -6.52
N ARG A 414 -22.14 -7.82 -7.70
CA ARG A 414 -21.54 -7.40 -8.98
C ARG A 414 -21.62 -5.88 -9.24
N SER A 415 -22.57 -5.18 -8.63
CA SER A 415 -22.76 -3.73 -8.77
C SER A 415 -21.77 -2.89 -7.92
N TRP A 416 -21.10 -3.49 -6.93
CA TRP A 416 -20.24 -2.77 -5.99
C TRP A 416 -18.77 -2.72 -6.42
N ALA A 417 -18.37 -3.53 -7.40
CA ALA A 417 -17.02 -3.58 -7.92
C ALA A 417 -17.01 -3.25 -9.42
N PRO A 418 -15.98 -2.54 -9.93
CA PRO A 418 -15.84 -2.28 -11.37
C PRO A 418 -15.84 -3.58 -12.17
N GLU A 419 -16.36 -3.60 -13.39
CA GLU A 419 -16.35 -4.81 -14.22
C GLU A 419 -14.90 -5.26 -14.47
N ALA A 420 -14.59 -6.51 -14.11
CA ALA A 420 -13.27 -7.07 -14.35
C ALA A 420 -13.22 -7.63 -15.77
N TRP A 421 -12.13 -7.37 -16.49
CA TRP A 421 -11.96 -7.91 -17.83
C TRP A 421 -11.84 -9.44 -17.79
N GLU A 422 -12.74 -10.13 -18.51
CA GLU A 422 -12.66 -11.57 -18.68
C GLU A 422 -11.60 -11.90 -19.73
N TYR A 423 -10.42 -12.33 -19.29
CA TYR A 423 -9.33 -12.72 -20.18
C TYR A 423 -9.58 -14.01 -20.97
N HIS A 424 -10.59 -14.80 -20.59
CA HIS A 424 -10.94 -16.07 -21.26
C HIS A 424 -12.34 -16.02 -21.88
N PRO A 425 -12.64 -15.04 -22.77
CA PRO A 425 -13.97 -14.92 -23.32
C PRO A 425 -14.28 -16.08 -24.27
N VAL A 426 -15.56 -16.43 -24.34
CA VAL A 426 -16.06 -17.37 -25.34
C VAL A 426 -16.10 -16.67 -26.69
N LEU A 427 -15.26 -17.13 -27.62
CA LEU A 427 -15.22 -16.56 -28.97
C LEU A 427 -16.33 -17.21 -29.81
N ARG A 428 -17.40 -16.43 -30.08
CA ARG A 428 -18.50 -16.79 -30.97
C ARG A 428 -18.39 -16.02 -32.29
N GLU A 429 -18.79 -16.66 -33.39
CA GLU A 429 -18.90 -15.98 -34.69
C GLU A 429 -19.99 -14.90 -34.71
N ASP A 430 -21.07 -15.06 -33.93
CA ASP A 430 -22.17 -14.07 -33.84
C ASP A 430 -21.70 -12.70 -33.29
N ASN A 431 -20.62 -12.69 -32.50
CA ASN A 431 -20.05 -11.46 -31.94
C ASN A 431 -19.21 -10.67 -32.97
N VAL A 432 -19.15 -11.13 -34.23
CA VAL A 432 -18.41 -10.46 -35.30
C VAL A 432 -19.05 -9.12 -35.68
N GLU A 433 -20.38 -8.98 -35.60
CA GLU A 433 -21.10 -7.75 -35.98
C GLU A 433 -21.03 -6.63 -34.93
N ALA A 434 -20.77 -6.97 -33.65
CA ALA A 434 -20.59 -6.00 -32.56
C ALA A 434 -19.12 -5.54 -32.38
N GLY A 435 -18.22 -5.88 -33.31
CA GLY A 435 -16.81 -5.47 -33.27
C GLY A 435 -15.77 -6.58 -33.41
N GLY A 436 -16.13 -7.76 -33.91
CA GLY A 436 -15.18 -8.66 -34.54
C GLY A 436 -14.38 -9.57 -33.61
N LEU A 437 -14.20 -10.82 -34.06
CA LEU A 437 -13.18 -11.75 -33.55
C LEU A 437 -11.84 -11.03 -33.33
N PRO A 438 -11.03 -11.45 -32.34
CA PRO A 438 -9.76 -10.80 -32.03
C PRO A 438 -8.85 -10.59 -33.24
N ILE A 439 -8.06 -9.51 -33.22
CA ILE A 439 -7.16 -9.09 -34.30
C ILE A 439 -6.21 -10.26 -34.63
N GLY A 440 -6.28 -10.76 -35.87
CA GLY A 440 -5.59 -11.97 -36.33
C GLY A 440 -6.52 -13.11 -36.75
N LEU A 441 -7.74 -13.18 -36.18
CA LEU A 441 -8.79 -14.14 -36.60
C LEU A 441 -9.65 -13.61 -37.77
N VAL A 442 -9.69 -12.29 -37.95
CA VAL A 442 -10.46 -11.66 -39.06
C VAL A 442 -9.75 -11.83 -40.42
N GLY A 443 -8.42 -12.02 -40.42
CA GLY A 443 -7.58 -12.05 -41.63
C GLY A 443 -7.56 -13.37 -42.41
N THR A 444 -8.30 -14.40 -42.00
CA THR A 444 -8.45 -15.65 -42.77
C THR A 444 -9.91 -15.94 -43.10
N SER A 445 -10.68 -14.91 -43.46
CA SER A 445 -11.83 -15.09 -44.35
C SER A 445 -11.33 -15.36 -45.78
N SER A 446 -10.53 -16.40 -45.98
CA SER A 446 -10.44 -16.98 -47.32
C SER A 446 -11.75 -17.70 -47.52
N ASN A 447 -12.58 -17.18 -48.43
CA ASN A 447 -13.69 -17.90 -49.03
C ASN A 447 -13.38 -19.41 -49.14
N PRO A 448 -14.34 -20.31 -48.87
CA PRO A 448 -14.14 -21.76 -49.02
C PRO A 448 -13.88 -22.22 -50.47
N THR A 449 -13.53 -21.32 -51.39
CA THR A 449 -13.33 -21.55 -52.83
C THR A 449 -11.95 -21.16 -53.37
N SER A 450 -10.94 -20.91 -52.53
CA SER A 450 -9.55 -20.75 -53.03
C SER A 450 -8.69 -22.00 -52.76
N PRO A 451 -8.19 -22.71 -53.80
CA PRO A 451 -7.52 -24.01 -53.68
C PRO A 451 -6.07 -23.94 -53.14
N VAL A 452 -5.65 -22.81 -52.56
CA VAL A 452 -4.25 -22.58 -52.16
C VAL A 452 -3.99 -22.92 -50.69
N ALA A 453 -5.00 -22.85 -49.80
CA ALA A 453 -4.84 -23.22 -48.38
C ALA A 453 -4.83 -24.75 -48.14
N GLY A 454 -5.26 -25.55 -49.11
CA GLY A 454 -5.26 -27.02 -49.01
C GLY A 454 -3.88 -27.66 -49.12
N ARG A 455 -2.84 -26.91 -49.49
CA ARG A 455 -1.52 -27.49 -49.81
C ARG A 455 -0.51 -27.47 -48.65
N MET A 456 -0.80 -26.79 -47.54
CA MET A 456 0.15 -26.70 -46.41
C MET A 456 -0.21 -27.60 -45.21
N ARG A 457 -1.31 -28.38 -45.28
CA ARG A 457 -1.63 -29.42 -44.30
C ARG A 457 -1.06 -30.81 -44.65
N SER A 458 -0.34 -30.99 -45.75
CA SER A 458 0.11 -32.33 -46.18
C SER A 458 1.54 -32.69 -45.76
N TRP A 459 2.35 -31.79 -45.20
CA TRP A 459 3.76 -32.08 -44.88
C TRP A 459 4.12 -31.79 -43.42
N SER A 460 3.42 -32.44 -42.50
CA SER A 460 3.97 -32.81 -41.18
C SER A 460 3.04 -33.81 -40.45
N MET A 461 2.71 -34.94 -41.08
CA MET A 461 2.12 -36.08 -40.37
C MET A 461 3.14 -37.22 -40.27
N GLY A 462 4.00 -37.12 -39.27
CA GLY A 462 4.64 -38.30 -38.67
C GLY A 462 3.71 -38.87 -37.61
N SER A 463 3.14 -40.04 -37.90
CA SER A 463 2.61 -41.05 -36.96
C SER A 463 1.79 -40.56 -35.75
N GLY A 464 0.47 -40.36 -35.93
CA GLY A 464 -0.49 -40.13 -34.83
C GLY A 464 -1.93 -39.75 -35.24
N GLY A 465 -2.33 -39.97 -36.50
CA GLY A 465 -3.47 -39.29 -37.13
C GLY A 465 -4.88 -39.83 -36.87
N GLY A 466 -5.04 -40.95 -36.15
CA GLY A 466 -6.35 -41.56 -35.89
C GLY A 466 -7.20 -40.75 -34.91
N GLU A 467 -6.64 -40.46 -33.73
CA GLU A 467 -7.36 -39.78 -32.65
C GLU A 467 -7.63 -38.29 -32.93
N ALA A 468 -6.72 -37.61 -33.65
CA ALA A 468 -6.88 -36.20 -34.00
C ALA A 468 -8.07 -35.97 -34.94
N ARG A 469 -8.25 -36.86 -35.93
CA ARG A 469 -9.32 -36.80 -36.92
C ARG A 469 -10.69 -37.15 -36.33
N GLU A 470 -10.70 -38.00 -35.30
CA GLU A 470 -11.90 -38.34 -34.54
C GLU A 470 -12.33 -37.19 -33.61
N ARG A 471 -11.37 -36.55 -32.92
CA ARG A 471 -11.61 -35.35 -32.11
C ARG A 471 -12.11 -34.16 -32.94
N GLU A 472 -11.63 -34.01 -34.17
CA GLU A 472 -12.09 -32.98 -35.11
C GLU A 472 -13.56 -33.20 -35.50
N LYS A 473 -13.95 -34.44 -35.83
CA LYS A 473 -15.36 -34.81 -36.12
C LYS A 473 -16.29 -34.62 -34.91
N VAL A 474 -15.82 -34.89 -33.69
CA VAL A 474 -16.60 -34.68 -32.45
C VAL A 474 -16.80 -33.19 -32.17
N ARG A 475 -15.80 -32.34 -32.44
CA ARG A 475 -15.89 -30.88 -32.29
C ARG A 475 -16.81 -30.25 -33.33
N GLU A 476 -16.76 -30.75 -34.56
CA GLU A 476 -17.62 -30.32 -35.66
C GLU A 476 -19.10 -30.63 -35.36
N LYS A 477 -19.41 -31.80 -34.78
CA LYS A 477 -20.74 -32.14 -34.26
C LYS A 477 -21.23 -31.20 -33.13
N ARG A 478 -20.32 -30.57 -32.38
CA ARG A 478 -20.62 -29.60 -31.32
C ARG A 478 -20.64 -28.14 -31.79
N GLY A 479 -20.55 -27.89 -33.10
CA GLY A 479 -20.56 -26.53 -33.65
C GLY A 479 -19.31 -25.71 -33.30
N THR A 480 -18.19 -26.35 -32.95
CA THR A 480 -16.93 -25.68 -32.62
C THR A 480 -15.84 -26.02 -33.63
N TYR A 481 -15.03 -25.04 -34.04
CA TYR A 481 -13.89 -25.27 -34.93
C TYR A 481 -12.64 -24.57 -34.39
N LEU A 482 -11.46 -25.03 -34.81
CA LEU A 482 -10.17 -24.47 -34.36
C LEU A 482 -9.62 -23.48 -35.39
N ARG A 483 -9.11 -22.36 -34.89
CA ARG A 483 -8.32 -21.40 -35.66
C ARG A 483 -6.91 -21.36 -35.10
N SER A 484 -5.91 -21.48 -35.96
CA SER A 484 -4.50 -21.37 -35.60
C SER A 484 -3.98 -19.96 -35.92
N MET A 485 -3.21 -19.37 -35.01
CA MET A 485 -2.49 -18.11 -35.21
C MET A 485 -1.17 -18.12 -34.43
N ASP A 486 -0.22 -17.27 -34.76
CA ASP A 486 1.07 -17.23 -34.04
C ASP A 486 0.99 -16.36 -32.78
N CYS A 487 1.51 -16.85 -31.66
CA CYS A 487 1.64 -16.03 -30.45
C CYS A 487 2.85 -15.09 -30.56
N ALA A 488 2.63 -13.78 -30.47
CA ALA A 488 3.72 -12.81 -30.59
C ALA A 488 4.77 -12.84 -29.45
N ILE A 489 4.51 -13.58 -28.36
CA ILE A 489 5.44 -13.70 -27.23
C ILE A 489 6.42 -14.86 -27.44
N CYS A 490 5.92 -16.09 -27.64
CA CYS A 490 6.77 -17.28 -27.82
C CYS A 490 7.06 -17.61 -29.28
N LYS A 491 6.35 -17.01 -30.24
CA LYS A 491 6.39 -17.30 -31.68
C LYS A 491 5.99 -18.74 -32.06
N GLU A 492 5.28 -19.42 -31.17
CA GLU A 492 4.70 -20.74 -31.44
C GLU A 492 3.23 -20.62 -31.84
N ILE A 493 2.71 -21.66 -32.50
CA ILE A 493 1.33 -21.74 -32.96
C ILE A 493 0.39 -21.82 -31.75
N LEU A 494 -0.63 -20.97 -31.76
CA LEU A 494 -1.72 -20.91 -30.81
C LEU A 494 -3.01 -21.37 -31.49
N GLU A 495 -3.62 -22.43 -30.98
CA GLU A 495 -4.92 -22.92 -31.43
C GLU A 495 -6.05 -22.38 -30.55
N VAL A 496 -7.01 -21.71 -31.17
CA VAL A 496 -8.12 -21.04 -30.52
C VAL A 496 -9.44 -21.66 -30.99
N PRO A 497 -10.24 -22.28 -30.10
CA PRO A 497 -11.56 -22.79 -30.44
C PRO A 497 -12.56 -21.63 -30.59
N VAL A 498 -13.26 -21.61 -31.73
CA VAL A 498 -14.34 -20.65 -32.03
C VAL A 498 -15.66 -21.41 -32.16
N VAL A 499 -16.71 -20.88 -31.54
CA VAL A 499 -18.07 -21.42 -31.59
C VAL A 499 -18.81 -20.83 -32.79
N ARG A 500 -19.42 -21.68 -33.61
CA ARG A 500 -20.21 -21.26 -34.77
C ARG A 500 -21.46 -20.48 -34.37
N ALA A 501 -21.90 -19.63 -35.30
CA ALA A 501 -23.14 -18.88 -35.20
C ALA A 501 -24.34 -19.79 -34.87
N GLY A 502 -25.11 -19.46 -33.82
CA GLY A 502 -26.31 -20.20 -33.42
C GLY A 502 -26.09 -21.57 -32.74
N ALA A 503 -24.85 -21.95 -32.41
CA ALA A 503 -24.57 -23.17 -31.63
C ALA A 503 -24.74 -22.92 -30.11
N GLU A 504 -25.23 -23.94 -29.37
CA GLU A 504 -25.35 -23.88 -27.91
C GLU A 504 -23.98 -23.71 -27.23
N ASP A 505 -23.96 -23.03 -26.08
CA ASP A 505 -22.71 -22.77 -25.36
C ASP A 505 -22.02 -24.08 -24.97
N PRO A 506 -20.78 -24.34 -25.43
CA PRO A 506 -20.03 -25.54 -25.04
C PRO A 506 -19.64 -25.51 -23.56
N SER A 507 -19.99 -24.45 -22.81
CA SER A 507 -19.99 -24.37 -21.35
C SER A 507 -20.81 -25.52 -20.72
N GLY A 508 -21.84 -26.02 -21.42
CA GLY A 508 -22.63 -27.19 -21.01
C GLY A 508 -21.94 -28.55 -21.25
N GLY A 509 -20.82 -28.58 -21.99
CA GLY A 509 -20.19 -29.81 -22.48
C GLY A 509 -19.14 -30.45 -21.56
N GLY A 510 -19.08 -30.03 -20.29
CA GLY A 510 -18.19 -30.59 -19.26
C GLY A 510 -16.76 -29.99 -19.22
N VAL A 511 -15.95 -30.53 -18.31
CA VAL A 511 -14.61 -30.05 -17.89
C VAL A 511 -13.66 -29.78 -19.07
N ALA A 512 -13.75 -30.56 -20.15
CA ALA A 512 -12.89 -30.43 -21.33
C ALA A 512 -13.11 -29.12 -22.12
N GLY A 513 -14.33 -28.59 -22.16
CA GLY A 513 -14.64 -27.31 -22.83
C GLY A 513 -14.08 -26.10 -22.06
N VAL A 514 -14.12 -26.18 -20.73
CA VAL A 514 -13.55 -25.17 -19.82
C VAL A 514 -12.02 -25.17 -19.88
N LEU A 515 -11.39 -26.34 -19.98
CA LEU A 515 -9.94 -26.48 -20.08
C LEU A 515 -9.40 -25.92 -21.40
N ALA A 516 -10.10 -26.10 -22.52
CA ALA A 516 -9.70 -25.54 -23.80
C ALA A 516 -9.77 -23.99 -23.83
N ARG A 517 -10.72 -23.38 -23.10
CA ARG A 517 -10.80 -21.91 -22.95
C ARG A 517 -9.66 -21.31 -22.14
N ARG A 518 -9.09 -22.08 -21.21
CA ARG A 518 -7.94 -21.66 -20.37
C ARG A 518 -6.58 -21.78 -21.06
N ALA A 519 -6.54 -22.13 -22.35
CA ALA A 519 -5.30 -22.24 -23.13
C ALA A 519 -4.88 -20.92 -23.79
N TYR A 520 -5.83 -20.02 -24.05
CA TYR A 520 -5.60 -18.71 -24.65
C TYR A 520 -6.14 -17.59 -23.77
N MET A 521 -5.58 -16.38 -23.91
CA MET A 521 -6.10 -15.16 -23.30
C MET A 521 -6.33 -14.09 -24.35
N VAL A 522 -7.41 -13.33 -24.20
CA VAL A 522 -7.77 -12.21 -25.08
C VAL A 522 -7.69 -10.91 -24.27
N THR A 523 -6.91 -9.95 -24.77
CA THR A 523 -6.79 -8.62 -24.16
C THR A 523 -7.96 -7.69 -24.53
N PRO A 524 -8.20 -6.59 -23.78
CA PRO A 524 -9.18 -5.57 -24.17
C PRO A 524 -8.93 -4.96 -25.54
N CYS A 525 -7.66 -4.83 -25.93
CA CYS A 525 -7.25 -4.42 -27.27
C CYS A 525 -7.38 -5.53 -28.33
N ARG A 526 -8.03 -6.65 -28.01
CA ARG A 526 -8.34 -7.77 -28.91
C ARG A 526 -7.13 -8.50 -29.50
N HIS A 527 -6.00 -8.53 -28.79
CA HIS A 527 -4.87 -9.41 -29.13
C HIS A 527 -4.94 -10.72 -28.35
N ILE A 528 -4.51 -11.83 -28.96
CA ILE A 528 -4.57 -13.16 -28.36
C ILE A 528 -3.17 -13.72 -28.12
N TYR A 529 -2.98 -14.38 -26.98
CA TYR A 529 -1.73 -15.04 -26.60
C TYR A 529 -2.02 -16.38 -25.92
N HIS A 530 -1.02 -17.27 -25.82
CA HIS A 530 -1.11 -18.39 -24.87
C HIS A 530 -1.25 -17.84 -23.45
N THR A 531 -2.08 -18.50 -22.64
CA THR A 531 -2.31 -18.11 -21.24
C THR A 531 -1.01 -18.00 -20.46
N LYS A 532 -0.12 -18.99 -20.58
CA LYS A 532 1.20 -18.99 -19.91
C LYS A 532 2.07 -17.80 -20.33
N CYS A 533 2.04 -17.42 -21.61
CA CYS A 533 2.84 -16.34 -22.14
C CYS A 533 2.36 -14.98 -21.63
N LEU A 534 1.05 -14.72 -21.69
CA LEU A 534 0.51 -13.45 -21.22
C LEU A 534 0.56 -13.34 -19.69
N GLU A 535 0.32 -14.42 -18.94
CA GLU A 535 0.51 -14.44 -17.48
C GLU A 535 1.95 -14.10 -17.09
N GLY A 536 2.94 -14.69 -17.77
CA GLY A 536 4.36 -14.38 -17.56
C GLY A 536 4.69 -12.92 -17.87
N TRP A 537 4.10 -12.37 -18.94
CA TRP A 537 4.27 -10.98 -19.33
C TRP A 537 3.64 -10.00 -18.31
N LEU A 538 2.40 -10.25 -17.88
CA LEU A 538 1.65 -9.40 -16.93
C LEU A 538 2.29 -9.37 -15.53
N ARG A 539 3.13 -10.36 -15.18
CA ARG A 539 3.96 -10.31 -13.96
C ARG A 539 5.04 -9.22 -14.00
N HIS A 540 5.43 -8.76 -15.19
CA HIS A 540 6.48 -7.75 -15.36
C HIS A 540 5.91 -6.41 -15.83
N ARG A 541 4.98 -6.41 -16.79
CA ARG A 541 4.41 -5.20 -17.39
C ARG A 541 2.92 -5.41 -17.72
N LEU A 542 2.09 -4.45 -17.33
CA LEU A 542 0.65 -4.41 -17.63
C LEU A 542 0.38 -3.69 -18.96
N VAL A 543 1.07 -4.10 -20.02
CA VAL A 543 1.03 -3.45 -21.34
C VAL A 543 0.99 -4.53 -22.42
N CYS A 544 0.15 -4.37 -23.44
CA CYS A 544 0.04 -5.31 -24.55
C CYS A 544 1.35 -5.38 -25.36
N PRO A 545 1.91 -6.58 -25.61
CA PRO A 545 3.13 -6.74 -26.42
C PRO A 545 3.01 -6.22 -27.86
N ILE A 546 1.80 -6.19 -28.43
CA ILE A 546 1.59 -5.81 -29.83
C ILE A 546 1.30 -4.30 -29.95
N CYS A 547 0.20 -3.82 -29.35
CA CYS A 547 -0.24 -2.43 -29.53
C CYS A 547 0.18 -1.48 -28.40
N ARG A 548 0.83 -1.98 -27.35
CA ARG A 548 1.23 -1.20 -26.17
C ARG A 548 0.08 -0.52 -25.39
N GLU A 549 -1.15 -0.97 -25.60
CA GLU A 549 -2.29 -0.58 -24.77
C GLU A 549 -2.14 -1.14 -23.34
N GLU A 550 -2.58 -0.39 -22.33
CA GLU A 550 -2.55 -0.85 -20.94
C GLU A 550 -3.53 -2.02 -20.72
N LEU A 551 -3.10 -2.99 -19.92
CA LEU A 551 -3.87 -4.20 -19.64
C LEU A 551 -4.33 -4.23 -18.19
N PRO A 552 -5.61 -4.56 -17.91
CA PRO A 552 -6.10 -4.77 -16.56
C PRO A 552 -5.29 -5.85 -15.81
N PRO A 553 -5.06 -5.72 -14.50
CA PRO A 553 -4.42 -6.79 -13.73
C PRO A 553 -5.27 -8.07 -13.72
N LEU A 554 -4.61 -9.22 -13.51
CA LEU A 554 -5.21 -10.55 -13.37
C LEU A 554 -5.87 -10.79 -12.01
#